data_AF-A0A0G0NGX6-F1
#
_entry.id   AF-A0A0G0NGX6-F1
#
_cell.length_a   1.000
_cell.length_b   1.000
_cell.length_c   1.000
_cell.angle_alpha   90.00
_cell.angle_beta   90.00
_cell.angle_gamma   90.00
#
_symmetry.space_group_name_H-M   'P 1'
#
loop_
_entity.id
_entity.type
_entity.pdbx_description
1 polymer ?
#
loop_
_entity_poly.entity_id
_entity_poly.type
_entity_poly.pdbx_seq_one_letter_code
_entity_poly.pdbx_strand_id
1 'polypeptide(L)'
;MAATIKTLVIAGGGGGGAYVGGGGGGGGYQYDASHSVTAQAYSVTVGAGGAGGDSSAPEESRRGHTGSDSIFDTITANGGGGGGSQTNAAARNGGCGGGAGPYTSGNGIGDQGYDGGIGHIAYSGGGGGGTAQVGENAPDGDTGGDGGNGTSNSISGSAVYYGGGGGGNTQGATQGAGGLGGGGTANNTPSLAAATENTGGGGGGSYASDGSNSGGSGIVIISYATDGSDGVSTLSTGGTITESGGQTIHTFTASGTFSVVLATSGFFSLM
;
A
#
# COMPACT_ATOMS: atom_id res chain seq x y z
N MET A 1 13.38 9.95 29.36
CA MET A 1 12.44 8.85 29.68
C MET A 1 11.80 8.44 28.37
N ALA A 2 11.75 7.14 28.06
CA ALA A 2 11.10 6.65 26.86
C ALA A 2 9.62 6.36 27.16
N ALA A 3 8.75 6.68 26.21
CA ALA A 3 7.32 6.34 26.20
C ALA A 3 7.06 5.33 25.08
N THR A 4 5.89 4.71 25.07
CA THR A 4 5.54 3.67 24.10
C THR A 4 4.32 4.07 23.29
N ILE A 5 4.35 3.84 21.98
CA ILE A 5 3.23 4.04 21.06
C ILE A 5 2.98 2.78 20.22
N LYS A 6 1.80 2.69 19.63
CA LYS A 6 1.53 1.79 18.49
C LYS A 6 1.73 2.58 17.20
N THR A 7 2.27 1.95 16.17
CA THR A 7 2.41 2.58 14.86
C THR A 7 2.16 1.59 13.73
N LEU A 8 1.48 2.07 12.70
CA LEU A 8 1.26 1.38 11.43
C LEU A 8 1.84 2.24 10.32
N VAL A 9 2.80 1.71 9.58
CA VAL A 9 3.44 2.34 8.43
C VAL A 9 3.11 1.53 7.19
N ILE A 10 2.38 2.15 6.26
CA ILE A 10 2.02 1.57 4.97
C ILE A 10 2.67 2.40 3.86
N ALA A 11 3.39 1.75 2.96
CA ALA A 11 4.02 2.41 1.80
C ALA A 11 3.01 2.74 0.70
N GLY A 12 3.42 3.52 -0.31
CA GLY A 12 2.63 3.68 -1.52
C GLY A 12 2.56 2.38 -2.34
N GLY A 13 1.40 2.09 -2.93
CA GLY A 13 1.23 0.93 -3.81
C GLY A 13 1.86 1.14 -5.19
N GLY A 14 2.15 0.06 -5.90
CA GLY A 14 2.64 0.11 -7.28
C GLY A 14 1.53 0.42 -8.29
N GLY A 15 1.88 1.04 -9.42
CA GLY A 15 0.95 1.21 -10.53
C GLY A 15 0.71 -0.08 -11.32
N GLY A 16 -0.45 -0.18 -11.97
CA GLY A 16 -0.75 -1.27 -12.91
C GLY A 16 0.04 -1.15 -14.21
N GLY A 17 0.21 -2.26 -14.93
CA GLY A 17 0.81 -2.27 -16.27
C GLY A 17 -0.19 -1.96 -17.38
N ALA A 18 0.31 -1.48 -18.52
CA ALA A 18 -0.46 -1.19 -19.73
C ALA A 18 -0.47 -2.39 -20.69
N TYR A 19 -1.24 -2.28 -21.79
CA TYR A 19 -1.30 -3.28 -22.86
C TYR A 19 -1.53 -4.69 -22.33
N VAL A 20 -2.70 -4.91 -21.73
CA VAL A 20 -3.01 -6.18 -21.06
C VAL A 20 -2.04 -6.42 -19.91
N GLY A 21 -1.91 -5.40 -19.06
CA GLY A 21 -0.95 -5.43 -17.97
C GLY A 21 -1.45 -6.18 -16.75
N GLY A 22 -0.50 -6.65 -15.95
CA GLY A 22 -0.77 -7.15 -14.61
C GLY A 22 -1.04 -6.01 -13.62
N GLY A 23 -1.64 -6.36 -12.49
CA GLY A 23 -1.91 -5.42 -11.41
C GLY A 23 -0.64 -4.99 -10.67
N GLY A 24 -0.63 -3.78 -10.12
CA GLY A 24 0.41 -3.33 -9.19
C GLY A 24 0.27 -4.01 -7.83
N GLY A 25 1.38 -4.26 -7.14
CA GLY A 25 1.40 -4.78 -5.78
C GLY A 25 1.05 -3.69 -4.75
N GLY A 26 0.47 -4.11 -3.63
CA GLY A 26 0.27 -3.24 -2.47
C GLY A 26 1.60 -2.71 -1.91
N GLY A 27 1.54 -1.56 -1.23
CA GLY A 27 2.63 -1.05 -0.41
C GLY A 27 2.89 -1.98 0.78
N GLY A 28 4.14 -2.04 1.24
CA GLY A 28 4.53 -2.86 2.39
C GLY A 28 3.75 -2.49 3.65
N TYR A 29 3.43 -3.49 4.45
CA TYR A 29 2.75 -3.34 5.74
C TYR A 29 3.76 -3.53 6.88
N GLN A 30 3.86 -2.52 7.76
CA GLN A 30 4.65 -2.62 8.99
C GLN A 30 3.86 -2.12 10.18
N TYR A 31 3.68 -2.99 11.18
CA TYR A 31 2.96 -2.67 12.42
C TYR A 31 3.85 -2.97 13.62
N ASP A 32 4.08 -1.96 14.46
CA ASP A 32 4.78 -2.10 15.73
C ASP A 32 3.81 -1.71 16.85
N ALA A 33 3.50 -2.67 17.72
CA ALA A 33 2.55 -2.50 18.81
C ALA A 33 3.19 -1.83 20.06
N SER A 34 4.51 -1.62 20.06
CA SER A 34 5.27 -1.16 21.23
C SER A 34 6.49 -0.33 20.85
N HIS A 35 6.34 0.58 19.89
CA HIS A 35 7.43 1.42 19.42
C HIS A 35 7.84 2.43 20.50
N SER A 36 9.13 2.51 20.80
CA SER A 36 9.66 3.41 21.83
C SER A 36 9.96 4.80 21.27
N VAL A 37 9.46 5.83 21.95
CA VAL A 37 9.69 7.24 21.58
C VAL A 37 10.19 8.08 22.75
N THR A 38 10.83 9.21 22.45
CA THR A 38 11.29 10.23 23.40
C THR A 38 10.68 11.58 23.06
N ALA A 39 10.79 12.54 23.97
CA ALA A 39 10.39 13.93 23.71
C ALA A 39 11.27 14.56 22.61
N GLN A 40 10.78 14.53 21.37
CA GLN A 40 11.42 15.15 20.22
C GLN A 40 10.44 15.25 19.05
N ALA A 41 10.89 15.87 17.97
CA ALA A 41 10.21 15.84 16.67
C ALA A 41 10.72 14.65 15.85
N TYR A 42 9.80 13.84 15.35
CA TYR A 42 10.05 12.74 14.41
C TYR A 42 9.56 13.13 13.03
N SER A 43 10.42 12.99 12.01
CA SER A 43 9.99 13.10 10.62
C SER A 43 9.11 11.90 10.24
N VAL A 44 8.01 12.18 9.56
CA VAL A 44 7.11 11.17 9.00
C VAL A 44 7.13 11.33 7.48
N THR A 45 7.48 10.26 6.77
CA THR A 45 7.40 10.19 5.30
C THR A 45 6.23 9.31 4.91
N VAL A 46 5.33 9.85 4.10
CA VAL A 46 4.25 9.09 3.47
C VAL A 46 4.60 8.89 2.00
N GLY A 47 4.73 7.63 1.61
CA GLY A 47 5.05 7.23 0.25
C GLY A 47 3.90 7.54 -0.71
N ALA A 48 4.22 8.14 -1.85
CA ALA A 48 3.28 8.29 -2.95
C ALA A 48 3.03 6.95 -3.65
N GLY A 49 1.85 6.78 -4.22
CA GLY A 49 1.57 5.66 -5.12
C GLY A 49 2.38 5.75 -6.42
N GLY A 50 2.72 4.60 -6.98
CA GLY A 50 3.41 4.48 -8.26
C GLY A 50 2.48 4.83 -9.41
N ALA A 51 2.98 5.58 -10.39
CA ALA A 51 2.26 5.85 -11.62
C ALA A 51 1.96 4.54 -12.39
N GLY A 52 0.79 4.45 -13.02
CA GLY A 52 0.50 3.38 -13.96
C GLY A 52 1.38 3.42 -15.22
N GLY A 53 1.49 2.29 -15.92
CA GLY A 53 2.21 2.22 -17.19
C GLY A 53 1.57 3.10 -18.26
N ASP A 54 2.40 3.72 -19.10
CA ASP A 54 2.01 4.57 -20.22
C ASP A 54 2.10 3.79 -21.53
N SER A 55 0.98 3.64 -22.22
CA SER A 55 0.91 2.91 -23.49
C SER A 55 1.56 3.70 -24.65
N SER A 56 1.62 5.03 -24.56
CA SER A 56 2.17 5.90 -25.60
C SER A 56 3.69 6.08 -25.51
N ALA A 57 4.30 5.61 -24.43
CA ALA A 57 5.72 5.73 -24.13
C ALA A 57 6.55 4.53 -24.66
N PRO A 58 7.90 4.64 -24.70
CA PRO A 58 8.78 3.52 -25.04
C PRO A 58 8.52 2.30 -24.16
N GLU A 59 8.88 1.10 -24.63
CA GLU A 59 8.52 -0.19 -24.03
C GLU A 59 8.71 -0.24 -22.50
N GLU A 60 9.80 0.31 -21.98
CA GLU A 60 10.14 0.29 -20.55
C GLU A 60 9.12 1.00 -19.64
N SER A 61 8.42 2.00 -20.18
CA SER A 61 7.40 2.81 -19.49
C SER A 61 6.00 2.17 -19.53
N ARG A 62 5.83 1.06 -20.23
CA ARG A 62 4.55 0.33 -20.30
C ARG A 62 4.27 -0.47 -19.03
N ARG A 63 5.31 -0.76 -18.24
CA ARG A 63 5.15 -1.37 -16.92
C ARG A 63 4.74 -0.32 -15.92
N GLY A 64 3.94 -0.73 -14.93
CA GLY A 64 3.66 0.11 -13.78
C GLY A 64 4.93 0.53 -13.05
N HIS A 65 4.90 1.71 -12.46
CA HIS A 65 5.98 2.20 -11.61
C HIS A 65 5.81 1.68 -10.18
N THR A 66 6.94 1.46 -9.50
CA THR A 66 6.96 1.11 -8.08
C THR A 66 6.46 2.32 -7.27
N GLY A 67 5.71 2.07 -6.20
CA GLY A 67 5.37 3.09 -5.21
C GLY A 67 6.60 3.55 -4.42
N SER A 68 6.45 4.63 -3.67
CA SER A 68 7.52 5.14 -2.79
C SER A 68 7.36 4.60 -1.37
N ASP A 69 8.48 4.53 -0.65
CA ASP A 69 8.52 4.07 0.74
C ASP A 69 7.82 5.04 1.70
N SER A 70 7.24 4.50 2.77
CA SER A 70 6.82 5.27 3.95
C SER A 70 7.78 4.98 5.10
N ILE A 71 8.10 6.01 5.88
CA ILE A 71 9.11 5.92 6.93
C ILE A 71 8.63 6.64 8.19
N PHE A 72 8.75 5.97 9.33
CA PHE A 72 8.61 6.57 10.65
C PHE A 72 9.69 6.04 11.58
N ASP A 73 10.54 6.94 12.09
CA ASP A 73 11.71 6.60 12.90
C ASP A 73 12.58 5.51 12.22
N THR A 74 12.69 4.33 12.81
CA THR A 74 13.45 3.17 12.33
C THR A 74 12.62 2.19 11.51
N ILE A 75 11.31 2.45 11.34
CA ILE A 75 10.38 1.61 10.60
C ILE A 75 10.29 2.11 9.16
N THR A 76 10.68 1.25 8.22
CA THR A 76 10.53 1.48 6.77
C THR A 76 9.58 0.46 6.18
N ALA A 77 8.52 0.95 5.56
CA ALA A 77 7.67 0.17 4.67
C ALA A 77 8.06 0.44 3.21
N ASN A 78 8.34 -0.62 2.46
CA ASN A 78 8.81 -0.53 1.08
C ASN A 78 7.64 -0.31 0.12
N GLY A 79 7.81 0.55 -0.88
CA GLY A 79 6.83 0.79 -1.94
C GLY A 79 6.45 -0.47 -2.72
N GLY A 80 5.20 -0.56 -3.17
CA GLY A 80 4.68 -1.71 -3.90
C GLY A 80 5.24 -1.82 -5.32
N GLY A 81 5.43 -3.04 -5.80
CA GLY A 81 5.97 -3.33 -7.13
C GLY A 81 4.98 -3.00 -8.25
N GLY A 82 5.44 -2.33 -9.31
CA GLY A 82 4.60 -2.05 -10.48
C GLY A 82 4.31 -3.29 -11.35
N GLY A 83 3.12 -3.35 -11.94
CA GLY A 83 2.66 -4.45 -12.79
C GLY A 83 3.43 -4.56 -14.13
N GLY A 84 3.56 -5.79 -14.63
CA GLY A 84 4.11 -6.07 -15.96
C GLY A 84 3.15 -5.69 -17.08
N SER A 85 3.64 -5.59 -18.31
CA SER A 85 2.82 -5.41 -19.53
C SER A 85 3.00 -6.61 -20.46
N GLN A 86 2.19 -6.74 -21.51
CA GLN A 86 2.39 -7.82 -22.48
C GLN A 86 3.78 -7.78 -23.15
N THR A 87 4.28 -6.58 -23.47
CA THR A 87 5.57 -6.39 -24.15
C THR A 87 6.75 -6.32 -23.18
N ASN A 88 6.48 -5.95 -21.92
CA ASN A 88 7.43 -5.91 -20.82
C ASN A 88 6.87 -6.72 -19.67
N ALA A 89 6.81 -8.01 -19.93
CA ALA A 89 6.20 -9.05 -19.11
C ALA A 89 6.58 -9.05 -17.63
N ALA A 90 7.86 -8.83 -17.33
CA ALA A 90 8.36 -8.92 -15.96
C ALA A 90 7.85 -7.75 -15.12
N ALA A 91 7.05 -8.08 -14.12
CA ALA A 91 6.62 -7.14 -13.09
C ALA A 91 7.79 -6.76 -12.16
N ARG A 92 7.60 -5.69 -11.39
CA ARG A 92 8.61 -5.20 -10.45
C ARG A 92 8.39 -5.80 -9.06
N ASN A 93 9.48 -6.01 -8.36
CA ASN A 93 9.46 -6.32 -6.93
C ASN A 93 9.12 -5.06 -6.12
N GLY A 94 8.65 -5.25 -4.90
CA GLY A 94 8.35 -4.19 -3.94
C GLY A 94 7.94 -4.76 -2.59
N GLY A 95 7.41 -3.93 -1.69
CA GLY A 95 6.83 -4.41 -0.42
C GLY A 95 5.88 -5.59 -0.66
N CYS A 96 4.93 -5.41 -1.58
CA CYS A 96 4.29 -6.52 -2.30
C CYS A 96 4.71 -6.50 -3.78
N GLY A 97 4.75 -7.68 -4.41
CA GLY A 97 5.15 -7.85 -5.80
C GLY A 97 4.04 -7.49 -6.80
N GLY A 98 4.42 -6.92 -7.95
CA GLY A 98 3.47 -6.68 -9.05
C GLY A 98 3.09 -7.97 -9.80
N GLY A 99 1.89 -7.99 -10.37
CA GLY A 99 1.44 -9.05 -11.28
C GLY A 99 2.06 -8.92 -12.66
N ALA A 100 2.46 -10.03 -13.26
CA ALA A 100 3.11 -10.05 -14.58
C ALA A 100 2.11 -9.99 -15.74
N GLY A 101 2.63 -9.69 -16.94
CA GLY A 101 2.05 -10.21 -18.18
C GLY A 101 2.30 -11.73 -18.29
N PRO A 102 2.56 -12.31 -19.46
CA PRO A 102 3.11 -13.67 -19.50
C PRO A 102 4.50 -13.66 -18.85
N TYR A 103 4.93 -14.68 -18.11
CA TYR A 103 6.27 -14.81 -17.46
C TYR A 103 6.33 -14.38 -15.97
N THR A 104 7.47 -13.85 -15.51
CA THR A 104 7.82 -13.78 -14.07
C THR A 104 7.07 -12.66 -13.34
N SER A 105 6.33 -13.04 -12.31
CA SER A 105 5.73 -12.10 -11.36
C SER A 105 6.81 -11.34 -10.57
N GLY A 106 6.39 -10.21 -10.00
CA GLY A 106 7.19 -9.48 -9.03
C GLY A 106 7.10 -10.18 -7.69
N ASN A 107 8.20 -10.18 -6.96
CA ASN A 107 8.27 -10.74 -5.62
C ASN A 107 7.98 -9.67 -4.56
N GLY A 108 7.34 -10.07 -3.47
CA GLY A 108 7.35 -9.33 -2.21
C GLY A 108 8.76 -9.31 -1.61
N ILE A 109 9.11 -8.21 -0.95
CA ILE A 109 10.42 -8.06 -0.32
C ILE A 109 10.29 -8.32 1.18
N GLY A 110 10.98 -9.35 1.66
CA GLY A 110 11.03 -9.70 3.07
C GLY A 110 9.70 -10.21 3.59
N ASP A 111 9.22 -9.62 4.68
CA ASP A 111 8.02 -9.98 5.43
C ASP A 111 6.88 -8.96 5.30
N GLN A 112 7.03 -7.97 4.42
CA GLN A 112 6.11 -6.81 4.32
C GLN A 112 4.92 -7.03 3.40
N GLY A 113 4.90 -8.15 2.67
CA GLY A 113 3.87 -8.47 1.70
C GLY A 113 4.18 -9.73 0.89
N TYR A 114 3.32 -10.00 -0.09
CA TYR A 114 3.36 -11.22 -0.88
C TYR A 114 3.66 -10.95 -2.36
N ASP A 115 4.01 -12.02 -3.06
CA ASP A 115 4.31 -12.02 -4.50
C ASP A 115 3.05 -11.71 -5.33
N GLY A 116 3.28 -11.17 -6.53
CA GLY A 116 2.24 -11.06 -7.54
C GLY A 116 1.99 -12.38 -8.27
N GLY A 117 0.89 -12.41 -9.01
CA GLY A 117 0.52 -13.51 -9.90
C GLY A 117 1.16 -13.40 -11.28
N ILE A 118 1.23 -14.55 -11.94
CA ILE A 118 1.71 -14.72 -13.32
C ILE A 118 0.52 -14.53 -14.28
N GLY A 119 0.72 -13.77 -15.34
CA GLY A 119 -0.24 -13.66 -16.44
C GLY A 119 -0.11 -14.80 -17.45
N HIS A 120 -1.10 -14.90 -18.34
CA HIS A 120 -1.22 -15.94 -19.34
C HIS A 120 -0.71 -15.49 -20.72
N ILE A 121 -0.12 -16.41 -21.47
CA ILE A 121 0.46 -16.16 -22.81
C ILE A 121 -0.55 -15.66 -23.84
N ALA A 122 -1.84 -15.98 -23.65
CA ALA A 122 -2.93 -15.56 -24.51
C ALA A 122 -3.60 -14.26 -24.01
N TYR A 123 -2.79 -13.25 -23.65
CA TYR A 123 -3.27 -11.89 -23.36
C TYR A 123 -4.13 -11.77 -22.10
N SER A 124 -3.63 -12.27 -20.96
CA SER A 124 -4.15 -11.92 -19.63
C SER A 124 -3.03 -11.65 -18.64
N GLY A 125 -3.19 -10.65 -17.78
CA GLY A 125 -2.24 -10.28 -16.73
C GLY A 125 -2.58 -10.94 -15.40
N GLY A 126 -1.57 -11.22 -14.59
CA GLY A 126 -1.73 -11.66 -13.21
C GLY A 126 -2.09 -10.50 -12.27
N GLY A 127 -2.71 -10.83 -11.14
CA GLY A 127 -3.00 -9.86 -10.09
C GLY A 127 -1.75 -9.47 -9.29
N GLY A 128 -1.73 -8.26 -8.74
CA GLY A 128 -0.67 -7.83 -7.82
C GLY A 128 -0.80 -8.50 -6.45
N GLY A 129 0.31 -8.70 -5.76
CA GLY A 129 0.33 -9.19 -4.38
C GLY A 129 -0.25 -8.17 -3.42
N GLY A 130 -0.98 -8.65 -2.41
CA GLY A 130 -1.38 -7.85 -1.26
C GLY A 130 -0.50 -8.13 -0.05
N THR A 131 -0.80 -7.46 1.06
CA THR A 131 -0.06 -7.67 2.31
C THR A 131 -0.54 -8.88 3.12
N ALA A 132 -1.65 -9.53 2.74
CA ALA A 132 -2.18 -10.72 3.40
C ALA A 132 -2.19 -11.98 2.52
N GLN A 133 -2.13 -11.82 1.20
CA GLN A 133 -2.13 -12.95 0.27
C GLN A 133 -1.42 -12.59 -1.05
N VAL A 134 -0.93 -13.62 -1.73
CA VAL A 134 -0.40 -13.52 -3.10
C VAL A 134 -1.46 -13.01 -4.07
N GLY A 135 -1.03 -12.36 -5.15
CA GLY A 135 -1.89 -12.06 -6.29
C GLY A 135 -2.21 -13.34 -7.07
N GLU A 136 -3.40 -13.44 -7.64
CA GLU A 136 -3.79 -14.63 -8.38
C GLU A 136 -3.18 -14.64 -9.79
N ASN A 137 -2.84 -15.84 -10.26
CA ASN A 137 -2.44 -16.04 -11.64
C ASN A 137 -3.65 -15.87 -12.56
N ALA A 138 -3.44 -15.42 -13.80
CA ALA A 138 -4.48 -15.51 -14.82
C ALA A 138 -4.73 -17.00 -15.16
N PRO A 139 -5.95 -17.53 -14.98
CA PRO A 139 -6.22 -18.95 -15.20
C PRO A 139 -6.23 -19.33 -16.69
N ASP A 140 -6.55 -18.38 -17.58
CA ASP A 140 -6.64 -18.56 -19.02
C ASP A 140 -6.43 -17.23 -19.77
N GLY A 141 -6.72 -17.20 -21.08
CA GLY A 141 -6.60 -16.01 -21.92
C GLY A 141 -7.78 -15.02 -21.82
N ASP A 142 -8.85 -15.40 -21.13
CA ASP A 142 -10.10 -14.63 -21.07
C ASP A 142 -10.38 -14.02 -19.68
N THR A 143 -9.55 -14.35 -18.70
CA THR A 143 -9.70 -13.96 -17.31
C THR A 143 -8.40 -13.41 -16.75
N GLY A 144 -8.42 -12.17 -16.27
CA GLY A 144 -7.32 -11.57 -15.52
C GLY A 144 -7.25 -12.10 -14.10
N GLY A 145 -6.05 -12.14 -13.51
CA GLY A 145 -5.87 -12.56 -12.12
C GLY A 145 -6.34 -11.50 -11.12
N ASP A 146 -7.01 -11.92 -10.05
CA ASP A 146 -7.42 -11.02 -8.97
C ASP A 146 -6.25 -10.57 -8.10
N GLY A 147 -6.33 -9.35 -7.59
CA GLY A 147 -5.35 -8.79 -6.67
C GLY A 147 -5.42 -9.43 -5.27
N GLY A 148 -4.25 -9.57 -4.63
CA GLY A 148 -4.17 -10.06 -3.27
C GLY A 148 -4.79 -9.07 -2.27
N ASN A 149 -5.58 -9.56 -1.32
CA ASN A 149 -6.07 -8.79 -0.18
C ASN A 149 -4.94 -8.26 0.70
N GLY A 150 -5.17 -7.08 1.28
CA GLY A 150 -4.38 -6.47 2.31
C GLY A 150 -4.68 -7.03 3.70
N THR A 151 -3.86 -6.65 4.68
CA THR A 151 -3.98 -7.02 6.08
C THR A 151 -4.92 -6.07 6.81
N SER A 152 -5.79 -6.62 7.66
CA SER A 152 -6.68 -5.82 8.49
C SER A 152 -5.98 -5.33 9.76
N ASN A 153 -6.15 -4.06 10.10
CA ASN A 153 -5.69 -3.48 11.37
C ASN A 153 -6.73 -2.48 11.91
N SER A 154 -6.88 -2.43 13.24
CA SER A 154 -7.84 -1.55 13.92
C SER A 154 -7.22 -0.33 14.62
N ILE A 155 -5.97 0.02 14.31
CA ILE A 155 -5.21 1.12 14.95
C ILE A 155 -5.92 2.49 14.81
N SER A 156 -6.72 2.68 13.76
CA SER A 156 -7.51 3.89 13.51
C SER A 156 -8.84 3.94 14.30
N GLY A 157 -9.09 2.95 15.16
CA GLY A 157 -10.31 2.85 15.97
C GLY A 157 -11.39 1.91 15.40
N SER A 158 -11.20 1.40 14.18
CA SER A 158 -12.02 0.36 13.57
C SER A 158 -11.20 -0.46 12.58
N ALA A 159 -11.63 -1.69 12.29
CA ALA A 159 -10.90 -2.57 11.37
C ALA A 159 -10.92 -2.02 9.94
N VAL A 160 -9.74 -1.76 9.38
CA VAL A 160 -9.50 -1.30 8.00
C VAL A 160 -8.46 -2.22 7.36
N TYR A 161 -8.60 -2.50 6.07
CA TYR A 161 -7.61 -3.26 5.30
C TYR A 161 -6.59 -2.32 4.64
N TYR A 162 -5.33 -2.72 4.61
CA TYR A 162 -4.23 -1.93 4.04
C TYR A 162 -3.34 -2.76 3.11
N GLY A 163 -2.97 -2.18 1.97
CA GLY A 163 -2.05 -2.78 1.00
C GLY A 163 -2.67 -3.91 0.18
N GLY A 164 -3.86 -3.69 -0.38
CA GLY A 164 -4.44 -4.62 -1.37
C GLY A 164 -3.77 -4.49 -2.73
N GLY A 165 -3.47 -5.60 -3.40
CA GLY A 165 -2.95 -5.61 -4.77
C GLY A 165 -4.03 -5.29 -5.82
N GLY A 166 -3.61 -4.78 -6.97
CA GLY A 166 -4.50 -4.50 -8.10
C GLY A 166 -4.81 -5.75 -8.91
N GLY A 167 -5.94 -5.75 -9.63
CA GLY A 167 -6.31 -6.82 -10.56
C GLY A 167 -5.54 -6.76 -11.88
N GLY A 168 -5.33 -7.90 -12.52
CA GLY A 168 -4.75 -8.04 -13.85
C GLY A 168 -5.78 -7.86 -14.96
N ASN A 169 -5.35 -7.29 -16.09
CA ASN A 169 -6.21 -7.04 -17.24
C ASN A 169 -6.29 -8.25 -18.19
N THR A 170 -7.31 -8.29 -19.04
CA THR A 170 -7.43 -9.28 -20.13
C THR A 170 -8.08 -8.64 -21.36
N GLN A 171 -7.75 -9.13 -22.55
CA GLN A 171 -8.53 -8.84 -23.76
C GLN A 171 -9.87 -9.58 -23.81
N GLY A 172 -10.03 -10.63 -23.01
CA GLY A 172 -11.25 -11.42 -22.93
C GLY A 172 -12.30 -10.82 -21.99
N ALA A 173 -13.11 -11.70 -21.41
CA ALA A 173 -14.39 -11.31 -20.83
C ALA A 173 -14.30 -10.75 -19.41
N THR A 174 -13.41 -11.27 -18.55
CA THR A 174 -13.45 -11.01 -17.10
C THR A 174 -12.15 -10.39 -16.59
N GLN A 175 -12.22 -9.11 -16.22
CA GLN A 175 -11.11 -8.38 -15.61
C GLN A 175 -10.90 -8.82 -14.16
N GLY A 176 -9.64 -8.89 -13.73
CA GLY A 176 -9.30 -9.18 -12.35
C GLY A 176 -9.76 -8.05 -11.41
N ALA A 177 -10.37 -8.41 -10.30
CA ALA A 177 -10.76 -7.50 -9.23
C ALA A 177 -9.53 -7.03 -8.44
N GLY A 178 -9.61 -5.83 -7.87
CA GLY A 178 -8.64 -5.38 -6.86
C GLY A 178 -8.88 -6.07 -5.51
N GLY A 179 -7.80 -6.33 -4.77
CA GLY A 179 -7.87 -6.90 -3.43
C GLY A 179 -8.39 -5.90 -2.38
N LEU A 180 -8.95 -6.42 -1.29
CA LEU A 180 -9.33 -5.62 -0.11
C LEU A 180 -8.14 -4.79 0.38
N GLY A 181 -8.39 -3.59 0.88
CA GLY A 181 -7.33 -2.64 1.23
C GLY A 181 -6.90 -1.75 0.07
N GLY A 182 -7.85 -1.47 -0.83
CA GLY A 182 -7.75 -0.38 -1.80
C GLY A 182 -7.18 -0.74 -3.16
N GLY A 183 -7.01 -2.03 -3.47
CA GLY A 183 -6.54 -2.46 -4.79
C GLY A 183 -7.46 -1.99 -5.91
N GLY A 184 -6.89 -1.49 -7.00
CA GLY A 184 -7.63 -1.09 -8.20
C GLY A 184 -8.03 -2.30 -9.04
N THR A 185 -9.28 -2.34 -9.49
CA THR A 185 -9.76 -3.33 -10.47
C THR A 185 -9.17 -3.01 -11.86
N ALA A 186 -8.84 -4.05 -12.64
CA ALA A 186 -8.39 -3.84 -14.01
C ALA A 186 -9.51 -3.26 -14.90
N ASN A 187 -9.15 -2.54 -15.96
CA ASN A 187 -10.14 -1.89 -16.83
C ASN A 187 -9.76 -1.92 -18.32
N ASN A 188 -10.79 -2.01 -19.17
CA ASN A 188 -10.65 -1.92 -20.64
C ASN A 188 -11.06 -0.55 -21.20
N THR A 189 -11.52 0.36 -20.33
CA THR A 189 -11.97 1.70 -20.68
C THR A 189 -11.27 2.73 -19.79
N PRO A 190 -11.10 3.99 -20.23
CA PRO A 190 -10.31 5.02 -19.53
C PRO A 190 -10.92 5.52 -18.20
N SER A 191 -11.85 4.78 -17.61
CA SER A 191 -12.29 5.00 -16.23
C SER A 191 -11.16 4.59 -15.29
N LEU A 192 -10.32 5.56 -14.92
CA LEU A 192 -9.26 5.46 -13.91
C LEU A 192 -9.87 5.05 -12.56
N ALA A 193 -10.13 3.76 -12.36
CA ALA A 193 -10.37 3.21 -11.03
C ALA A 193 -9.00 3.09 -10.36
N ALA A 194 -8.39 4.25 -10.09
CA ALA A 194 -7.18 4.34 -9.33
C ALA A 194 -7.36 3.61 -7.99
N ALA A 195 -6.28 3.04 -7.49
CA ALA A 195 -6.29 2.44 -6.17
C ALA A 195 -6.70 3.50 -5.12
N THR A 196 -7.26 3.02 -4.01
CA THR A 196 -7.75 3.92 -2.96
C THR A 196 -6.57 4.61 -2.28
N GLU A 197 -6.53 5.94 -2.32
CA GLU A 197 -5.51 6.73 -1.63
C GLU A 197 -5.50 6.42 -0.12
N ASN A 198 -4.31 6.55 0.50
CA ASN A 198 -4.07 6.34 1.93
C ASN A 198 -4.35 4.92 2.42
N THR A 199 -4.25 3.94 1.52
CA THR A 199 -4.35 2.51 1.85
C THR A 199 -3.12 1.73 1.42
N GLY A 200 -2.24 2.32 0.60
CA GLY A 200 -1.16 1.62 -0.09
C GLY A 200 -1.65 0.64 -1.16
N GLY A 201 -2.89 0.74 -1.63
CA GLY A 201 -3.44 -0.18 -2.64
C GLY A 201 -2.68 -0.11 -3.98
N GLY A 202 -2.51 -1.25 -4.66
CA GLY A 202 -1.90 -1.33 -5.98
C GLY A 202 -2.90 -1.04 -7.11
N GLY A 203 -2.44 -0.39 -8.18
CA GLY A 203 -3.30 -0.04 -9.33
C GLY A 203 -3.65 -1.23 -10.21
N GLY A 204 -4.86 -1.28 -10.77
CA GLY A 204 -5.26 -2.32 -11.73
C GLY A 204 -4.61 -2.16 -13.10
N GLY A 205 -4.37 -3.28 -13.80
CA GLY A 205 -3.85 -3.26 -15.17
C GLY A 205 -4.85 -2.71 -16.20
N SER A 206 -4.36 -2.23 -17.34
CA SER A 206 -5.19 -1.66 -18.41
C SER A 206 -4.96 -2.26 -19.81
N TYR A 207 -5.92 -2.01 -20.71
CA TYR A 207 -5.83 -2.30 -22.15
C TYR A 207 -5.18 -1.15 -22.96
N ALA A 208 -4.71 -1.50 -24.16
CA ALA A 208 -3.76 -0.86 -25.08
C ALA A 208 -3.80 0.66 -25.40
N SER A 209 -4.84 1.43 -25.06
CA SER A 209 -4.98 2.81 -25.55
C SER A 209 -4.77 3.91 -24.52
N ASP A 210 -4.90 3.62 -23.22
CA ASP A 210 -4.98 4.66 -22.20
C ASP A 210 -4.17 4.27 -20.95
N GLY A 211 -3.54 5.26 -20.31
CA GLY A 211 -2.64 5.07 -19.16
C GLY A 211 -3.24 4.17 -18.07
N SER A 212 -2.39 3.35 -17.46
CA SER A 212 -2.81 2.37 -16.45
C SER A 212 -3.15 3.04 -15.12
N ASN A 213 -3.83 2.33 -14.24
CA ASN A 213 -4.22 2.87 -12.94
C ASN A 213 -3.00 3.02 -12.03
N SER A 214 -2.85 4.20 -11.42
CA SER A 214 -1.84 4.43 -10.39
C SER A 214 -2.17 3.66 -9.10
N GLY A 215 -1.12 3.31 -8.36
CA GLY A 215 -1.26 2.88 -6.97
C GLY A 215 -1.71 4.03 -6.07
N GLY A 216 -2.29 3.69 -4.93
CA GLY A 216 -2.71 4.64 -3.91
C GLY A 216 -1.53 5.01 -3.01
N SER A 217 -1.56 6.21 -2.44
CA SER A 217 -0.62 6.65 -1.43
C SER A 217 -0.62 5.73 -0.20
N GLY A 218 0.53 5.72 0.48
CA GLY A 218 0.69 5.13 1.80
C GLY A 218 -0.01 5.93 2.89
N ILE A 219 0.15 5.47 4.13
CA ILE A 219 -0.40 6.11 5.32
C ILE A 219 0.48 5.75 6.52
N VAL A 220 0.66 6.70 7.43
CA VAL A 220 1.28 6.43 8.75
C VAL A 220 0.27 6.76 9.84
N ILE A 221 0.03 5.81 10.74
CA ILE A 221 -0.91 5.96 11.85
C ILE A 221 -0.17 5.69 13.16
N ILE A 222 -0.23 6.63 14.09
CA ILE A 222 0.35 6.51 15.43
C ILE A 222 -0.79 6.55 16.44
N SER A 223 -0.75 5.68 17.45
CA SER A 223 -1.78 5.61 18.49
C SER A 223 -1.18 5.39 19.87
N TYR A 224 -1.69 6.12 20.86
CA TYR A 224 -1.32 6.03 22.27
C TYR A 224 -2.52 6.31 23.17
N ALA A 225 -2.44 5.92 24.44
CA ALA A 225 -3.51 6.04 25.42
C ALA A 225 -3.76 7.51 25.77
N THR A 226 -5.02 7.94 25.70
CA THR A 226 -5.40 9.34 25.97
C THR A 226 -5.15 9.74 27.43
N ASP A 227 -5.13 8.78 28.35
CA ASP A 227 -4.84 9.00 29.78
C ASP A 227 -3.35 9.17 30.09
N GLY A 228 -2.47 9.01 29.09
CA GLY A 228 -1.02 9.12 29.22
C GLY A 228 -0.36 7.97 29.98
N SER A 229 -1.06 6.85 30.19
CA SER A 229 -0.54 5.66 30.87
C SER A 229 0.66 5.01 30.17
N ASP A 230 0.85 5.28 28.89
CA ASP A 230 2.00 4.85 28.09
C ASP A 230 3.14 5.88 28.00
N GLY A 231 3.00 6.99 28.73
CA GLY A 231 4.01 8.03 28.87
C GLY A 231 3.93 9.12 27.80
N VAL A 232 2.94 9.11 26.91
CA VAL A 232 2.73 10.16 25.89
C VAL A 232 1.60 11.10 26.31
N SER A 233 1.80 12.41 26.12
CA SER A 233 0.79 13.43 26.37
C SER A 233 -0.05 13.68 25.12
N THR A 234 -1.34 13.97 25.33
CA THR A 234 -2.27 14.48 24.30
C THR A 234 -1.88 15.87 23.76
N LEU A 235 -0.88 16.53 24.36
CA LEU A 235 -0.25 17.74 23.82
C LEU A 235 0.70 17.48 22.64
N SER A 236 0.99 16.20 22.33
CA SER A 236 1.75 15.85 21.12
C SER A 236 0.99 16.30 19.87
N THR A 237 1.73 16.65 18.79
CA THR A 237 1.13 17.22 17.57
C THR A 237 1.63 16.54 16.30
N GLY A 238 0.92 16.75 15.19
CA GLY A 238 1.26 16.20 13.88
C GLY A 238 0.12 15.36 13.30
N GLY A 239 -0.05 15.41 11.98
CA GLY A 239 -1.13 14.70 11.28
C GLY A 239 -2.53 15.18 11.69
N THR A 240 -3.54 14.44 11.26
CA THR A 240 -4.92 14.59 11.76
C THR A 240 -5.07 13.82 13.06
N ILE A 241 -5.54 14.50 14.11
CA ILE A 241 -5.70 13.93 15.45
C ILE A 241 -7.17 13.58 15.67
N THR A 242 -7.43 12.33 16.06
CA THR A 242 -8.75 11.85 16.48
C THR A 242 -8.64 11.07 17.79
N GLU A 243 -9.77 10.81 18.44
CA GLU A 243 -9.85 9.95 19.62
C GLU A 243 -10.87 8.82 19.38
N SER A 244 -10.50 7.60 19.76
CA SER A 244 -11.40 6.44 19.69
C SER A 244 -10.98 5.38 20.70
N GLY A 245 -11.94 4.84 21.44
CA GLY A 245 -11.70 3.72 22.36
C GLY A 245 -10.67 4.01 23.48
N GLY A 246 -10.52 5.27 23.90
CA GLY A 246 -9.52 5.68 24.90
C GLY A 246 -8.11 5.90 24.34
N GLN A 247 -7.97 5.89 23.01
CA GLN A 247 -6.72 6.19 22.32
C GLN A 247 -6.78 7.55 21.63
N THR A 248 -5.67 8.28 21.67
CA THR A 248 -5.38 9.41 20.78
C THR A 248 -4.65 8.88 19.55
N ILE A 249 -5.11 9.25 18.36
CA ILE A 249 -4.68 8.69 17.08
C ILE A 249 -4.24 9.82 16.16
N HIS A 250 -3.00 9.76 15.69
CA HIS A 250 -2.43 10.67 14.71
C HIS A 250 -2.35 9.97 13.36
N THR A 251 -3.00 10.54 12.34
CA THR A 251 -3.01 10.01 10.98
C THR A 251 -2.28 10.94 10.02
N PHE A 252 -1.28 10.42 9.31
CA PHE A 252 -0.53 11.12 8.29
C PHE A 252 -0.88 10.54 6.92
N THR A 253 -1.60 11.32 6.11
CA THR A 253 -1.89 11.05 4.69
C THR A 253 -0.94 11.81 3.76
N ALA A 254 -0.07 12.64 4.32
CA ALA A 254 1.04 13.31 3.67
C ALA A 254 2.23 13.41 4.64
N SER A 255 3.44 13.54 4.11
CA SER A 255 4.66 13.71 4.92
C SER A 255 4.56 14.91 5.86
N GLY A 256 5.16 14.79 7.04
CA GLY A 256 5.08 15.81 8.08
C GLY A 256 5.96 15.47 9.27
N THR A 257 5.57 16.00 10.43
CA THR A 257 6.32 15.83 11.67
C THR A 257 5.38 15.42 12.78
N PHE A 258 5.75 14.39 13.53
CA PHE A 258 5.12 14.03 14.81
C PHE A 258 5.98 14.58 15.95
N SER A 259 5.44 15.52 16.72
CA SER A 259 6.15 16.15 17.84
C SER A 259 5.65 15.57 19.15
N VAL A 260 6.50 14.79 19.81
CA VAL A 260 6.17 14.06 21.05
C VAL A 260 6.35 14.96 22.27
N VAL A 261 5.30 15.02 23.08
CA VAL A 261 5.34 15.56 24.44
C VAL A 261 5.12 14.38 25.40
N LEU A 262 5.99 14.23 26.38
CA LEU A 262 5.82 13.17 27.39
C LEU A 262 4.75 13.58 28.40
N ALA A 263 3.93 12.62 28.83
CA ALA A 263 3.02 12.83 29.94
C ALA A 263 3.83 13.13 31.20
N THR A 264 3.46 14.20 31.91
CA THR A 264 3.98 14.43 33.25
C THR A 264 3.33 13.39 34.15
N SER A 265 4.13 12.52 34.78
CA SER A 265 3.64 11.65 35.85
C SER A 265 3.02 12.56 36.91
N GLY A 266 1.69 12.58 37.02
CA GLY A 266 1.00 13.38 37.99
C GLY A 266 1.50 13.03 39.39
N PHE A 267 2.23 13.93 40.01
CA PHE A 267 2.28 14.02 41.46
C PHE A 267 0.82 14.23 41.90
N PHE A 268 0.15 13.14 42.27
CA PHE A 268 -1.06 13.23 43.07
C PHE A 268 -0.62 13.89 44.38
N SER A 269 -0.87 15.18 44.49
CA SER A 269 -0.73 15.91 45.74
C SER A 269 -1.68 15.25 46.74
N LEU A 270 -1.13 14.50 47.70
CA LEU A 270 -1.89 14.11 48.89
C LEU A 270 -2.33 15.41 49.57
N MET A 271 -3.63 15.68 49.53
CA MET A 271 -4.33 16.43 50.57
C MET A 271 -4.52 15.52 51.78
#